data_AF-A0A955Z8X3-F1
#
_entry.id   AF-A0A955Z8X3-F1
#
_cell.length_a   1.000
_cell.length_b   1.000
_cell.length_c   1.000
_cell.angle_alpha   90.00
_cell.angle_beta   90.00
_cell.angle_gamma   90.00
#
_symmetry.space_group_name_H-M   'P 1'
#
loop_
_entity.id
_entity.type
_entity.pdbx_description
1 polymer ?
#
loop_
_entity_poly.entity_id
_entity_poly.type
_entity_poly.pdbx_seq_one_letter_code
_entity_poly.pdbx_strand_id
1 'polypeptide(L)'
;MRRAVKIAGATASLAVAGLMASCGEATQIILDVRTNTCARNPTAEIVLARSLADLDADGRSVAKSTGCIEGDGMGTLTILPRQGSEDGVVAIRVSAALDADTTLCTAQPDKCIVSRAIAQFEKGRTTRTTVFLDDACVGVQCGPAGNCVQGRCVDVNAPVQVEGGAGPIDLDASDASDASADATIDVDPQDGPCQQCAAIGGGCELKTAPDGGAPVKTCVVSATRGAERTINCPAGIPCMVTCISEDACSQVNCGADVPSCDVNCTGTTGGSSVCNIACSSPRCRAHCSGGTKCNVTSTNAVDTRIDCFGFGACGNVTCNGVDCKQRNAQTCRAQPCVCSEGFNLFCNSF
;
A
#
# COMPACT_ATOMS: atom_id res chain seq x y z
N MET A 1 14.12 77.23 38.45
CA MET A 1 15.22 76.50 37.78
C MET A 1 14.60 75.56 36.75
N ARG A 2 14.75 75.88 35.45
CA ARG A 2 14.18 75.13 34.33
C ARG A 2 15.24 74.17 33.80
N ARG A 3 14.99 72.85 33.80
CA ARG A 3 15.81 71.88 33.05
C ARG A 3 15.11 71.56 31.74
N ALA A 4 15.72 72.01 30.65
CA ALA A 4 15.36 71.67 29.28
C ALA A 4 15.94 70.29 28.97
N VAL A 5 15.09 69.32 28.65
CA VAL A 5 15.50 68.02 28.12
C VAL A 5 15.29 68.08 26.60
N LYS A 6 16.39 68.13 25.84
CA LYS A 6 16.38 68.01 24.38
C LYS A 6 16.44 66.52 24.04
N ILE A 7 15.31 65.94 23.65
CA ILE A 7 15.28 64.59 23.08
C ILE A 7 15.60 64.74 21.59
N ALA A 8 16.86 64.52 21.23
CA ALA A 8 17.28 64.30 19.85
C ALA A 8 16.82 62.88 19.45
N GLY A 9 15.62 62.79 18.88
CA GLY A 9 15.07 61.55 18.37
C GLY A 9 15.78 61.14 17.09
N ALA A 10 16.75 60.24 17.21
CA ALA A 10 17.34 59.54 16.09
C ALA A 10 16.29 58.60 15.48
N THR A 11 15.74 58.98 14.33
CA THR A 11 14.93 58.12 13.47
C THR A 11 15.80 57.01 12.89
N ALA A 12 15.91 55.91 13.64
CA ALA A 12 16.46 54.65 13.15
C ALA A 12 15.39 53.94 12.31
N SER A 13 15.33 54.28 11.03
CA SER A 13 14.57 53.53 10.02
C SER A 13 15.25 52.18 9.79
N LEU A 14 14.99 51.21 10.66
CA LEU A 14 15.39 49.81 10.44
C LEU A 14 14.61 49.27 9.24
N ALA A 15 15.32 49.07 8.13
CA ALA A 15 14.82 48.41 6.94
C ALA A 15 14.51 46.93 7.23
N VAL A 16 13.26 46.65 7.62
CA VAL A 16 12.69 45.29 7.65
C VAL A 16 12.12 45.00 6.26
N ALA A 17 13.00 44.82 5.27
CA ALA A 17 12.60 44.61 3.87
C ALA A 17 13.13 43.30 3.26
N GLY A 18 13.64 42.37 4.06
CA GLY A 18 14.42 41.22 3.56
C GLY A 18 14.00 39.83 4.03
N LEU A 19 12.89 39.69 4.76
CA LEU A 19 12.31 38.39 5.09
C LEU A 19 11.04 38.19 4.24
N MET A 20 11.18 38.32 2.92
CA MET A 20 10.31 37.59 2.01
C MET A 20 10.69 36.12 2.19
N ALA A 21 10.21 35.54 3.29
CA ALA A 21 10.27 34.11 3.52
C ALA A 21 9.69 33.48 2.26
N SER A 22 10.52 32.73 1.54
CA SER A 22 10.06 31.80 0.53
C SER A 22 9.31 30.69 1.28
N CYS A 23 8.12 31.01 1.76
CA CYS A 23 7.18 30.04 2.26
C CYS A 23 6.90 29.13 1.06
N GLY A 24 7.48 27.93 1.07
CA GLY A 24 7.14 26.92 0.07
C GLY A 24 5.63 26.69 0.09
N GLU A 25 5.05 26.36 -1.05
CA GLU A 25 3.64 25.99 -1.07
C GLU A 25 3.42 24.78 -0.16
N ALA A 26 2.20 24.64 0.36
CA ALA A 26 1.85 23.43 1.10
C ALA A 26 1.93 22.22 0.15
N THR A 27 2.56 21.14 0.61
CA THR A 27 2.45 19.82 -0.04
C THR A 27 1.01 19.37 0.11
N GLN A 28 0.21 19.42 -0.94
CA GLN A 28 -1.21 19.02 -0.89
C GLN A 28 -1.72 18.63 -2.27
N ILE A 29 -2.80 17.84 -2.32
CA ILE A 29 -3.55 17.57 -3.53
C ILE A 29 -4.92 18.24 -3.41
N ILE A 30 -5.27 19.12 -4.35
CA ILE A 30 -6.61 19.68 -4.46
C ILE A 30 -7.36 18.86 -5.52
N LEU A 31 -8.36 18.12 -5.08
CA LEU A 31 -9.28 17.37 -5.93
C LEU A 31 -10.52 18.21 -6.22
N ASP A 32 -10.72 18.57 -7.48
CA ASP A 32 -11.94 19.21 -7.97
C ASP A 32 -12.85 18.16 -8.61
N VAL A 33 -14.10 18.06 -8.13
CA VAL A 33 -15.09 17.11 -8.66
C VAL A 33 -16.12 17.89 -9.46
N ARG A 34 -16.27 17.53 -10.74
CA ARG A 34 -17.17 18.19 -11.68
C ARG A 34 -18.08 17.19 -12.40
N THR A 35 -19.21 17.66 -12.93
CA THR A 35 -20.19 16.84 -13.63
C THR A 35 -21.05 17.63 -14.62
N ASN A 36 -21.40 17.03 -15.76
CA ASN A 36 -22.39 17.58 -16.68
C ASN A 36 -23.86 17.25 -16.30
N THR A 37 -24.11 16.56 -15.19
CA THR A 37 -25.45 16.11 -14.78
C THR A 37 -26.05 16.88 -13.61
N CYS A 38 -25.67 18.13 -13.38
CA CYS A 38 -26.18 18.90 -12.23
C CYS A 38 -27.72 19.02 -12.17
N ALA A 39 -28.39 18.99 -13.33
CA ALA A 39 -29.85 18.99 -13.41
C ALA A 39 -30.52 17.75 -12.76
N ARG A 40 -29.76 16.70 -12.46
CA ARG A 40 -30.22 15.42 -11.88
C ARG A 40 -29.86 15.24 -10.41
N ASN A 41 -29.61 16.36 -9.72
CA ASN A 41 -29.27 16.41 -8.29
C ASN A 41 -28.28 15.31 -7.86
N PRO A 42 -27.10 15.23 -8.51
CA PRO A 42 -26.18 14.13 -8.28
C PRO A 42 -25.70 14.13 -6.82
N THR A 43 -25.60 12.95 -6.21
CA THR A 43 -24.85 12.77 -4.97
C THR A 43 -23.51 12.11 -5.30
N ALA A 44 -22.42 12.58 -4.70
CA ALA A 44 -21.09 12.03 -4.92
C ALA A 44 -20.44 11.60 -3.62
N GLU A 45 -19.63 10.55 -3.69
CA GLU A 45 -18.83 10.01 -2.60
C GLU A 45 -17.39 9.85 -3.08
N ILE A 46 -16.48 10.40 -2.30
CA ILE A 46 -15.05 10.38 -2.58
C ILE A 46 -14.41 9.34 -1.66
N VAL A 47 -13.77 8.36 -2.27
CA VAL A 47 -13.05 7.28 -1.61
C VAL A 47 -11.57 7.40 -1.97
N LEU A 48 -10.71 7.36 -0.95
CA LEU A 48 -9.26 7.46 -1.12
C LEU A 48 -8.57 6.15 -0.68
N ALA A 49 -7.49 5.80 -1.36
CA ALA A 49 -6.62 4.67 -1.03
C ALA A 49 -5.16 4.93 -1.44
N ARG A 50 -4.25 3.99 -1.13
CA ARG A 50 -2.82 4.10 -1.45
C ARG A 50 -2.48 3.66 -2.86
N SER A 51 -3.30 2.78 -3.43
CA SER A 51 -3.19 2.30 -4.80
C SER A 51 -4.57 2.02 -5.37
N LEU A 52 -4.67 1.86 -6.69
CA LEU A 52 -5.95 1.51 -7.32
C LEU A 52 -6.48 0.16 -6.84
N ALA A 53 -5.59 -0.80 -6.59
CA ALA A 53 -5.97 -2.13 -6.14
C ALA A 53 -6.64 -2.08 -4.75
N ASP A 54 -6.23 -1.12 -3.92
CA ASP A 54 -6.73 -0.96 -2.56
C ASP A 54 -8.07 -0.21 -2.52
N LEU A 55 -8.51 0.46 -3.61
CA LEU A 55 -9.73 1.28 -3.62
C LEU A 55 -11.01 0.48 -3.31
N ASP A 56 -11.09 -0.75 -3.82
CA ASP A 56 -12.29 -1.58 -3.67
C ASP A 56 -12.24 -2.44 -2.38
N ALA A 57 -11.05 -2.75 -1.87
CA ALA A 57 -10.84 -3.56 -0.67
C ALA A 57 -10.76 -2.73 0.63
N ASP A 58 -9.91 -1.70 0.62
CA ASP A 58 -9.51 -0.93 1.81
C ASP A 58 -9.78 0.59 1.64
N GLY A 59 -10.47 0.98 0.58
CA GLY A 59 -10.79 2.37 0.30
C GLY A 59 -11.67 2.98 1.39
N ARG A 60 -11.31 4.18 1.85
CA ARG A 60 -12.08 4.91 2.86
C ARG A 60 -12.86 6.05 2.23
N SER A 61 -14.16 6.10 2.49
CA SER A 61 -14.98 7.29 2.21
C SER A 61 -14.52 8.44 3.10
N VAL A 62 -14.11 9.55 2.48
CA VAL A 62 -13.61 10.75 3.17
C VAL A 62 -14.55 11.94 3.06
N ALA A 63 -15.36 11.98 2.00
CA ALA A 63 -16.27 13.09 1.76
C ALA A 63 -17.49 12.61 0.96
N LYS A 64 -18.61 13.28 1.21
CA LYS A 64 -19.83 13.16 0.41
C LYS A 64 -20.30 14.55 0.03
N SER A 65 -20.82 14.69 -1.18
CA SER A 65 -21.46 15.91 -1.68
C SER A 65 -22.86 15.60 -2.19
N THR A 66 -23.75 16.58 -2.10
CA THR A 66 -25.13 16.50 -2.59
C THR A 66 -25.41 17.71 -3.45
N GLY A 67 -25.78 17.47 -4.70
CA GLY A 67 -26.01 18.51 -5.70
C GLY A 67 -24.72 19.12 -6.24
N CYS A 68 -24.88 20.22 -6.96
CA CYS A 68 -23.79 21.03 -7.48
C CYS A 68 -23.77 22.39 -6.78
N ILE A 69 -22.58 22.96 -6.60
CA ILE A 69 -22.37 24.25 -5.95
C ILE A 69 -22.61 25.38 -6.95
N GLU A 70 -21.88 25.37 -8.06
CA GLU A 70 -22.02 26.34 -9.15
C GLU A 70 -21.60 25.69 -10.48
N GLY A 71 -22.36 25.96 -11.55
CA GLY A 71 -22.08 25.42 -12.88
C GLY A 71 -22.09 23.90 -12.89
N ASP A 72 -20.95 23.31 -13.23
CA ASP A 72 -20.69 21.87 -13.25
C ASP A 72 -19.94 21.37 -12.00
N GLY A 73 -19.66 22.23 -11.02
CA GLY A 73 -18.89 21.88 -9.83
C GLY A 73 -19.72 21.13 -8.77
N MET A 74 -19.25 19.96 -8.35
CA MET A 74 -19.80 19.20 -7.21
C MET A 74 -19.09 19.48 -5.89
N GLY A 75 -17.88 20.04 -5.94
CA GLY A 75 -17.12 20.46 -4.76
C GLY A 75 -15.63 20.18 -4.87
N THR A 76 -14.89 20.70 -3.89
CA THR A 76 -13.43 20.60 -3.82
C THR A 76 -13.01 19.92 -2.54
N LEU A 77 -12.05 19.00 -2.63
CA LEU A 77 -11.45 18.30 -1.51
C LEU A 77 -9.94 18.58 -1.46
N THR A 78 -9.47 19.14 -0.34
CA THR A 78 -8.04 19.27 -0.07
C THR A 78 -7.54 18.04 0.66
N ILE A 79 -6.53 17.38 0.10
CA ILE A 79 -5.91 16.18 0.64
C ILE A 79 -4.49 16.55 1.07
N LEU A 80 -4.15 16.27 2.32
CA LEU A 80 -2.83 16.55 2.88
C LEU A 80 -2.01 15.25 3.03
N PRO A 81 -0.68 15.29 2.82
CA PRO A 81 0.18 14.15 3.08
C PRO A 81 0.26 13.90 4.58
N ARG A 82 0.43 12.64 4.95
CA ARG A 82 0.77 12.27 6.33
C ARG A 82 2.24 12.58 6.60
N GLN A 83 2.59 12.77 7.87
CA GLN A 83 3.99 12.93 8.28
C GLN A 83 4.86 11.80 7.69
N GLY A 84 5.90 12.18 6.96
CA GLY A 84 6.83 11.24 6.31
C GLY A 84 6.40 10.70 4.94
N SER A 85 5.30 11.18 4.35
CA SER A 85 4.80 10.76 3.03
C SER A 85 4.68 11.93 2.04
N GLU A 86 5.67 12.83 2.04
CA GLU A 86 5.66 14.05 1.22
C GLU A 86 5.67 13.79 -0.29
N ASP A 87 6.00 12.56 -0.73
CA ASP A 87 6.05 12.14 -2.14
C ASP A 87 5.15 10.93 -2.45
N GLY A 88 4.14 10.68 -1.60
CA GLY A 88 3.24 9.53 -1.71
C GLY A 88 2.26 9.61 -2.88
N VAL A 89 1.81 8.45 -3.36
CA VAL A 89 0.72 8.34 -4.36
C VAL A 89 -0.62 8.17 -3.64
N VAL A 90 -1.66 8.79 -4.18
CA VAL A 90 -3.05 8.70 -3.73
C VAL A 90 -3.91 8.20 -4.90
N ALA A 91 -4.60 7.08 -4.68
CA ALA A 91 -5.65 6.62 -5.57
C ALA A 91 -6.99 7.21 -5.12
N ILE A 92 -7.75 7.72 -6.07
CA ILE A 92 -9.01 8.44 -5.86
C ILE A 92 -10.10 7.70 -6.63
N ARG A 93 -11.20 7.36 -5.97
CA ARG A 93 -12.45 6.92 -6.61
C ARG A 93 -13.55 7.89 -6.24
N VAL A 94 -14.21 8.45 -7.25
CA VAL A 94 -15.41 9.25 -7.08
C VAL A 94 -16.57 8.46 -7.66
N SER A 95 -17.55 8.16 -6.82
CA SER A 95 -18.79 7.50 -7.24
C SER A 95 -19.93 8.49 -7.13
N ALA A 96 -20.76 8.57 -8.16
CA ALA A 96 -21.93 9.43 -8.15
C ALA A 96 -23.20 8.68 -8.52
N ALA A 97 -24.25 8.92 -7.75
CA ALA A 97 -25.61 8.46 -8.02
C ALA A 97 -26.45 9.63 -8.53
N LEU A 98 -27.24 9.39 -9.58
CA LEU A 98 -28.16 10.37 -10.13
C LEU A 98 -29.55 10.17 -9.52
N ASP A 99 -30.15 11.23 -8.98
CA ASP A 99 -31.47 11.20 -8.32
C ASP A 99 -31.59 10.18 -7.16
N ALA A 100 -30.46 9.75 -6.58
CA ALA A 100 -30.37 8.76 -5.51
C ALA A 100 -29.15 9.00 -4.61
N ASP A 101 -29.05 8.24 -3.52
CA ASP A 101 -27.91 8.26 -2.59
C ASP A 101 -26.75 7.36 -3.07
N THR A 102 -25.50 7.72 -2.76
CA THR A 102 -24.32 6.95 -3.21
C THR A 102 -24.21 5.55 -2.63
N THR A 103 -24.89 5.24 -1.52
CA THR A 103 -24.99 3.86 -1.01
C THR A 103 -25.61 2.90 -2.03
N LEU A 104 -26.43 3.44 -2.95
CA LEU A 104 -26.98 2.68 -4.06
C LEU A 104 -25.88 2.19 -5.02
N CYS A 105 -24.75 2.89 -5.13
CA CYS A 105 -23.67 2.51 -6.04
C CYS A 105 -23.00 1.18 -5.68
N THR A 106 -23.07 0.77 -4.40
CA THR A 106 -22.61 -0.56 -3.99
C THR A 106 -23.61 -1.64 -4.38
N ALA A 107 -24.92 -1.36 -4.28
CA ALA A 107 -25.97 -2.34 -4.53
C ALA A 107 -26.38 -2.44 -6.01
N GLN A 108 -26.30 -1.33 -6.75
CA GLN A 108 -26.75 -1.15 -8.14
C GLN A 108 -25.69 -0.33 -8.90
N PRO A 109 -24.51 -0.91 -9.16
CA PRO A 109 -23.41 -0.22 -9.83
C PRO A 109 -23.76 0.23 -11.26
N ASP A 110 -24.77 -0.40 -11.88
CA ASP A 110 -25.32 -0.04 -13.19
C ASP A 110 -26.06 1.31 -13.22
N LYS A 111 -26.31 1.93 -12.06
CA LYS A 111 -26.96 3.25 -11.95
C LYS A 111 -26.05 4.37 -11.51
N CYS A 112 -24.75 4.10 -11.40
CA CYS A 112 -23.79 5.07 -10.91
C CYS A 112 -22.74 5.39 -11.95
N ILE A 113 -22.19 6.60 -11.83
CA ILE A 113 -20.98 7.02 -12.52
C ILE A 113 -19.82 6.72 -11.56
N VAL A 114 -18.84 5.94 -12.01
CA VAL A 114 -17.62 5.68 -11.23
C VAL A 114 -16.44 6.21 -12.03
N SER A 115 -15.73 7.15 -11.43
CA SER A 115 -14.49 7.67 -11.98
C SER A 115 -13.33 7.41 -11.02
N ARG A 116 -12.17 7.09 -11.60
CA ARG A 116 -10.92 6.81 -10.87
C ARG A 116 -9.83 7.76 -11.35
N ALA A 117 -8.98 8.18 -10.44
CA ALA A 117 -7.80 8.98 -10.72
C ALA A 117 -6.63 8.58 -9.81
N ILE A 118 -5.42 8.91 -10.23
CA ILE A 118 -4.22 8.80 -9.41
C ILE A 118 -3.58 10.19 -9.35
N ALA A 119 -3.22 10.62 -8.16
CA ALA A 119 -2.45 11.83 -7.93
C ALA A 119 -1.23 11.52 -7.06
N GLN A 120 -0.18 12.31 -7.19
CA GLN A 120 1.02 12.19 -6.38
C GLN A 120 1.27 13.50 -5.63
N PHE A 121 1.67 13.38 -4.37
CA PHE A 121 2.20 14.51 -3.62
C PHE A 121 3.55 14.91 -4.16
N GLU A 122 3.78 16.21 -4.26
CA GLU A 122 5.08 16.76 -4.59
C GLU A 122 5.48 17.71 -3.47
N LYS A 123 6.63 17.43 -2.82
CA LYS A 123 7.11 18.23 -1.70
C LYS A 123 7.15 19.73 -2.02
N GLY A 124 6.47 20.50 -1.18
CA GLY A 124 6.43 21.96 -1.28
C GLY A 124 5.60 22.48 -2.46
N ARG A 125 4.67 21.67 -2.98
CA ARG A 125 3.82 22.01 -4.13
C ARG A 125 2.38 21.58 -3.91
N THR A 126 1.46 22.40 -4.41
CA THR A 126 0.05 22.03 -4.56
C THR A 126 -0.19 21.33 -5.90
N THR A 127 -0.50 20.04 -5.86
CA THR A 127 -0.95 19.27 -7.02
C THR A 127 -2.46 19.48 -7.19
N ARG A 128 -2.93 19.82 -8.39
CA ARG A 128 -4.38 19.91 -8.70
C ARG A 128 -4.79 18.74 -9.57
N THR A 129 -5.91 18.11 -9.26
CA THR A 129 -6.49 17.01 -10.04
C THR A 129 -7.98 17.25 -10.17
N THR A 130 -8.51 17.06 -11.37
CA THR A 130 -9.95 17.17 -11.63
C THR A 130 -10.50 15.81 -12.01
N VAL A 131 -11.60 15.42 -11.36
CA VAL A 131 -12.38 14.24 -11.72
C VAL A 131 -13.70 14.71 -12.33
N PHE A 132 -13.93 14.34 -13.58
CA PHE A 132 -15.15 14.69 -14.31
C PHE A 132 -16.09 13.49 -14.39
N LEU A 133 -17.29 13.64 -13.86
CA LEU A 133 -18.35 12.64 -13.84
C LEU A 133 -19.30 12.90 -15.01
N ASP A 134 -19.05 12.19 -16.11
CA ASP A 134 -19.82 12.31 -17.36
C ASP A 134 -21.10 11.45 -17.31
N ASP A 135 -22.26 12.01 -17.66
CA ASP A 135 -23.53 11.29 -17.81
C ASP A 135 -23.42 10.07 -18.73
N ALA A 136 -22.58 10.16 -19.77
CA ALA A 136 -22.35 9.04 -20.69
C ALA A 136 -21.74 7.81 -20.00
N CYS A 137 -21.19 7.98 -18.80
CA CYS A 137 -20.57 6.94 -17.98
C CYS A 137 -21.52 6.29 -16.95
N VAL A 138 -22.80 6.65 -16.93
CA VAL A 138 -23.78 6.00 -16.05
C VAL A 138 -23.84 4.50 -16.37
N GLY A 139 -23.55 3.67 -15.37
CA GLY A 139 -23.58 2.21 -15.46
C GLY A 139 -22.42 1.58 -16.22
N VAL A 140 -21.43 2.37 -16.65
CA VAL A 140 -20.25 1.86 -17.34
C VAL A 140 -19.26 1.31 -16.31
N GLN A 141 -19.12 -0.01 -16.28
CA GLN A 141 -18.22 -0.69 -15.36
C GLN A 141 -16.83 -0.87 -15.97
N CYS A 142 -15.94 0.07 -15.67
CA CYS A 142 -14.53 -0.09 -15.98
C CYS A 142 -13.83 -0.93 -14.92
N GLY A 143 -12.91 -1.79 -15.36
CA GLY A 143 -12.09 -2.63 -14.48
C GLY A 143 -11.29 -1.81 -13.46
N PRO A 144 -10.58 -2.48 -12.53
CA PRO A 144 -9.95 -1.82 -11.38
C PRO A 144 -8.90 -0.76 -11.76
N ALA A 145 -8.25 -0.91 -12.93
CA ALA A 145 -7.29 0.05 -13.46
C ALA A 145 -7.90 1.04 -14.49
N GLY A 146 -9.22 0.96 -14.71
CA GLY A 146 -9.92 1.72 -15.74
C GLY A 146 -10.74 2.88 -15.18
N ASN A 147 -10.84 3.93 -15.98
CA ASN A 147 -11.72 5.07 -15.78
C ASN A 147 -12.69 5.19 -16.97
N CYS A 148 -13.92 5.64 -16.74
CA CYS A 148 -14.83 5.94 -17.84
C CYS A 148 -14.66 7.38 -18.31
N VAL A 149 -14.51 7.57 -19.63
CA VAL A 149 -14.47 8.87 -20.31
C VAL A 149 -15.40 8.78 -21.51
N GLN A 150 -16.41 9.66 -21.59
CA GLN A 150 -17.38 9.70 -22.69
C GLN A 150 -18.04 8.34 -22.98
N GLY A 151 -18.40 7.60 -21.92
CA GLY A 151 -19.04 6.29 -22.01
C GLY A 151 -18.11 5.14 -22.41
N ARG A 152 -16.79 5.33 -22.39
CA ARG A 152 -15.80 4.29 -22.74
C ARG A 152 -14.76 4.13 -21.64
N CYS A 153 -14.32 2.89 -21.43
CA CYS A 153 -13.25 2.60 -20.48
C CYS A 153 -11.87 2.87 -21.09
N VAL A 154 -11.09 3.68 -20.38
CA VAL A 154 -9.69 3.99 -20.68
C VAL A 154 -8.83 3.64 -19.47
N ASP A 155 -7.53 3.43 -19.68
CA ASP A 155 -6.58 3.26 -18.57
C ASP A 155 -6.51 4.55 -17.74
N VAL A 156 -6.47 4.44 -16.42
CA VAL A 156 -6.43 5.64 -15.54
C VAL A 156 -5.15 6.48 -15.75
N ASN A 157 -4.07 5.88 -16.24
CA ASN A 157 -2.81 6.55 -16.53
C ASN A 157 -2.71 7.02 -17.98
N ALA A 158 -3.70 6.68 -18.83
CA ALA A 158 -3.70 7.19 -20.19
C ALA A 158 -3.82 8.73 -20.13
N PRO A 159 -2.98 9.47 -20.87
CA PRO A 159 -3.13 10.91 -20.95
C PRO A 159 -4.53 11.19 -21.50
N VAL A 160 -5.39 11.80 -20.66
CA VAL A 160 -6.72 12.19 -21.08
C VAL A 160 -6.55 13.29 -22.11
N GLN A 161 -6.70 12.93 -23.38
CA GLN A 161 -6.79 13.91 -24.45
C GLN A 161 -8.16 14.57 -24.31
N VAL A 162 -8.18 15.72 -23.64
CA VAL A 162 -9.36 16.59 -23.61
C VAL A 162 -9.49 17.17 -25.02
N GLU A 163 -10.07 16.39 -25.94
CA GLU A 163 -10.43 16.87 -27.27
C GLU A 163 -11.54 17.90 -27.13
N GLY A 164 -11.15 19.16 -27.01
CA GLY A 164 -12.05 20.29 -26.79
C GLY A 164 -11.56 21.19 -25.67
N GLY A 165 -10.48 21.92 -25.95
CA GLY A 165 -9.88 22.85 -24.99
C GLY A 165 -10.88 23.86 -24.43
N ALA A 166 -11.11 23.79 -23.13
CA ALA A 166 -10.81 24.96 -22.33
C ALA A 166 -9.28 24.96 -22.16
N GLY A 167 -8.60 26.08 -22.42
CA GLY A 167 -7.18 26.22 -22.14
C GLY A 167 -6.86 25.96 -20.66
N PRO A 168 -5.60 26.09 -20.22
CA PRO A 168 -5.31 26.13 -18.78
C PRO A 168 -6.28 27.15 -18.15
N ILE A 169 -7.19 26.66 -17.30
CA ILE A 169 -8.15 27.51 -16.63
C ILE A 169 -7.32 28.36 -15.69
N ASP A 170 -7.25 29.65 -15.99
CA ASP A 170 -6.60 30.66 -15.18
C ASP A 170 -7.47 30.86 -13.92
N LEU A 171 -7.19 30.07 -12.88
CA LEU A 171 -7.92 30.04 -11.61
C LEU A 171 -7.42 31.13 -10.64
N ASP A 172 -7.15 32.34 -11.13
CA ASP A 172 -6.95 33.55 -10.30
C ASP A 172 -8.29 34.05 -9.68
N ALA A 173 -9.18 33.12 -9.33
CA ALA A 173 -10.40 33.39 -8.59
C ALA A 173 -10.06 33.55 -7.11
N SER A 174 -9.79 34.79 -6.72
CA SER A 174 -9.40 35.21 -5.37
C SER A 174 -10.51 35.07 -4.31
N ASP A 175 -11.70 34.57 -4.66
CA ASP A 175 -12.92 34.70 -3.85
C ASP A 175 -13.71 33.40 -3.67
N ALA A 176 -13.06 32.24 -3.50
CA ALA A 176 -13.73 31.03 -3.04
C ALA A 176 -13.76 31.00 -1.50
N SER A 177 -14.65 31.80 -0.91
CA SER A 177 -15.00 31.68 0.50
C SER A 177 -16.10 30.62 0.66
N ASP A 178 -15.87 29.70 1.58
CA ASP A 178 -16.80 28.74 2.19
C ASP A 178 -16.94 27.32 1.57
N ALA A 179 -16.76 26.36 2.48
CA ALA A 179 -16.92 24.90 2.39
C ALA A 179 -15.76 24.05 1.83
N SER A 180 -14.52 24.30 2.26
CA SER A 180 -13.47 23.27 2.22
C SER A 180 -13.64 22.32 3.41
N ALA A 181 -14.08 21.08 3.16
CA ALA A 181 -13.92 20.02 4.14
C ALA A 181 -12.45 19.58 4.11
N ASP A 182 -11.67 19.96 5.11
CA ASP A 182 -10.30 19.47 5.26
C ASP A 182 -10.35 18.00 5.69
N ALA A 183 -10.27 17.09 4.71
CA ALA A 183 -10.08 15.69 5.01
C ALA A 183 -8.60 15.44 5.31
N THR A 184 -8.26 15.55 6.60
CA THR A 184 -7.07 14.84 7.07
C THR A 184 -7.38 13.36 6.94
N ILE A 185 -6.67 12.67 6.05
CA ILE A 185 -6.76 11.22 5.96
C ILE A 185 -6.23 10.67 7.28
N ASP A 186 -7.11 10.37 8.24
CA ASP A 186 -6.73 9.61 9.43
C ASP A 186 -6.70 8.10 9.14
N VAL A 187 -5.99 7.65 8.09
CA VAL A 187 -5.67 6.23 7.88
C VAL A 187 -4.74 5.80 8.99
N ASP A 188 -5.29 5.40 10.13
CA ASP A 188 -4.51 4.83 11.23
C ASP A 188 -3.43 3.91 10.62
N PRO A 189 -2.12 4.21 10.81
CA PRO A 189 -1.06 3.32 10.34
C PRO A 189 -1.21 1.91 10.92
N GLN A 190 -2.05 1.75 11.94
CA GLN A 190 -2.31 0.53 12.65
C GLN A 190 -3.39 -0.36 12.03
N ASP A 191 -4.31 0.07 11.17
CA ASP A 191 -5.32 -0.88 10.63
C ASP A 191 -4.82 -1.71 9.41
N GLY A 192 -3.50 -1.76 9.18
CA GLY A 192 -2.89 -2.49 8.07
C GLY A 192 -2.23 -3.83 8.46
N PRO A 193 -1.65 -4.57 7.48
CA PRO A 193 -0.94 -5.84 7.70
C PRO A 193 0.16 -5.78 8.79
N CYS A 194 0.67 -4.58 9.10
CA CYS A 194 1.64 -4.36 10.16
C CYS A 194 1.10 -4.57 11.58
N GLN A 195 -0.17 -4.32 11.87
CA GLN A 195 -0.73 -4.57 13.21
C GLN A 195 -1.02 -6.06 13.42
N GLN A 196 -1.42 -6.76 12.36
CA GLN A 196 -1.47 -8.22 12.37
C GLN A 196 -0.07 -8.82 12.64
N CYS A 197 1.00 -8.19 12.12
CA CYS A 197 2.37 -8.56 12.47
C CYS A 197 2.70 -8.34 13.96
N ALA A 198 2.22 -7.24 14.55
CA ALA A 198 2.40 -6.99 15.98
C ALA A 198 1.64 -8.02 16.84
N ALA A 199 0.47 -8.49 16.40
CA ALA A 199 -0.33 -9.50 17.10
C ALA A 199 0.39 -10.86 17.24
N ILE A 200 1.29 -11.19 16.30
CA ILE A 200 2.14 -12.39 16.37
C ILE A 200 3.49 -12.13 17.07
N GLY A 201 3.66 -10.95 17.67
CA GLY A 201 4.89 -10.54 18.36
C GLY A 201 6.02 -10.11 17.41
N GLY A 202 5.69 -9.74 16.17
CA GLY A 202 6.62 -9.15 15.21
C GLY A 202 6.63 -7.62 15.20
N GLY A 203 7.52 -7.05 14.38
CA GLY A 203 7.56 -5.64 14.04
C GLY A 203 7.48 -5.44 12.52
N CYS A 204 7.03 -4.27 12.08
CA CYS A 204 6.94 -3.95 10.66
C CYS A 204 8.12 -3.06 10.25
N GLU A 205 8.99 -3.55 9.38
CA GLU A 205 10.20 -2.84 8.93
C GLU A 205 10.10 -2.52 7.43
N LEU A 206 10.55 -1.33 6.99
CA LEU A 206 10.80 -1.09 5.57
C LEU A 206 12.09 -1.79 5.17
N LYS A 207 12.00 -2.75 4.25
CA LYS A 207 13.15 -3.43 3.66
C LYS A 207 13.19 -3.19 2.17
N THR A 208 14.38 -2.97 1.63
CA THR A 208 14.58 -2.96 0.18
C THR A 208 14.12 -4.30 -0.39
N ALA A 209 13.34 -4.26 -1.47
CA ALA A 209 12.89 -5.48 -2.12
C ALA A 209 14.09 -6.33 -2.57
N PRO A 210 14.03 -7.68 -2.53
CA PRO A 210 15.17 -8.54 -2.84
C PRO A 210 15.73 -8.37 -4.26
N ASP A 211 14.94 -7.83 -5.18
CA ASP A 211 15.27 -7.52 -6.57
C ASP A 211 15.82 -6.10 -6.78
N GLY A 212 16.07 -5.35 -5.70
CA GLY A 212 16.50 -3.96 -5.76
C GLY A 212 15.37 -2.97 -6.04
N GLY A 213 14.11 -3.42 -6.00
CA GLY A 213 12.94 -2.56 -6.13
C GLY A 213 12.74 -1.60 -4.95
N ALA A 214 11.66 -0.81 -5.03
CA ALA A 214 11.26 0.11 -3.98
C ALA A 214 11.13 -0.60 -2.62
N PRO A 215 11.44 0.08 -1.50
CA PRO A 215 11.35 -0.53 -0.19
C PRO A 215 9.90 -0.93 0.13
N VAL A 216 9.72 -2.17 0.56
CA VAL A 216 8.43 -2.75 0.93
C VAL A 216 8.36 -2.93 2.44
N LYS A 217 7.19 -2.68 3.03
CA LYS A 217 6.96 -3.05 4.43
C LYS A 217 7.02 -4.56 4.54
N THR A 218 7.77 -5.05 5.53
CA THR A 218 7.99 -6.47 5.78
C THR A 218 7.65 -6.75 7.24
N CYS A 219 6.85 -7.78 7.48
CA CYS A 219 6.63 -8.29 8.83
C CYS A 219 7.85 -9.08 9.29
N VAL A 220 8.49 -8.65 10.37
CA VAL A 220 9.69 -9.27 10.93
C VAL A 220 9.36 -9.85 12.29
N VAL A 221 9.42 -11.17 12.42
CA VAL A 221 9.18 -11.88 13.68
C VAL A 221 10.49 -12.49 14.14
N SER A 222 10.92 -12.16 15.36
CA SER A 222 12.07 -12.80 16.02
C SER A 222 11.58 -13.54 17.25
N ALA A 223 11.58 -14.87 17.20
CA ALA A 223 11.13 -15.72 18.29
C ALA A 223 12.33 -16.27 19.09
N THR A 224 12.24 -16.17 20.41
CA THR A 224 13.21 -16.70 21.37
C THR A 224 12.54 -17.69 22.33
N ARG A 225 13.37 -18.38 23.14
CA ARG A 225 12.98 -19.55 23.94
C ARG A 225 11.80 -19.27 24.87
N GLY A 226 10.92 -20.26 25.04
CA GLY A 226 9.89 -20.27 26.08
C GLY A 226 8.48 -19.89 25.64
N ALA A 227 8.24 -19.73 24.34
CA ALA A 227 6.89 -19.67 23.80
C ALA A 227 6.81 -20.62 22.61
N GLU A 228 6.17 -21.78 22.79
CA GLU A 228 5.68 -22.54 21.64
C GLU A 228 4.72 -21.63 20.86
N ARG A 229 5.23 -21.04 19.77
CA ARG A 229 4.44 -20.13 18.94
C ARG A 229 4.19 -20.76 17.59
N THR A 230 2.92 -20.94 17.30
CA THR A 230 2.43 -20.99 15.93
C THR A 230 2.45 -19.56 15.38
N ILE A 231 3.29 -19.32 14.38
CA ILE A 231 3.44 -18.02 13.71
C ILE A 231 2.62 -18.07 12.42
N ASN A 232 1.56 -17.27 12.36
CA ASN A 232 0.73 -17.12 11.17
C ASN A 232 1.10 -15.79 10.49
N CYS A 233 1.79 -15.85 9.35
CA CYS A 233 2.17 -14.64 8.62
C CYS A 233 0.91 -13.93 8.07
N PRO A 234 0.79 -12.61 8.27
CA PRO A 234 -0.36 -11.84 7.81
C PRO A 234 -0.43 -11.74 6.28
N ALA A 235 -1.65 -11.72 5.75
CA ALA A 235 -1.90 -11.59 4.31
C ALA A 235 -1.45 -10.21 3.78
N GLY A 236 -1.08 -10.16 2.50
CA GLY A 236 -0.76 -8.92 1.78
C GLY A 236 0.60 -8.29 2.07
N ILE A 237 1.42 -8.86 2.96
CA ILE A 237 2.74 -8.31 3.31
C ILE A 237 3.83 -9.42 3.32
N PRO A 238 5.04 -9.15 2.80
CA PRO A 238 6.19 -10.03 2.98
C PRO A 238 6.42 -10.38 4.45
N CYS A 239 6.73 -11.64 4.75
CA CYS A 239 6.94 -12.13 6.11
C CYS A 239 8.33 -12.74 6.26
N MET A 240 9.10 -12.25 7.22
CA MET A 240 10.43 -12.74 7.58
C MET A 240 10.43 -13.22 9.03
N VAL A 241 10.64 -14.51 9.23
CA VAL A 241 10.60 -15.15 10.55
C VAL A 241 11.99 -15.65 10.92
N THR A 242 12.49 -15.28 12.10
CA THR A 242 13.76 -15.78 12.64
C THR A 242 13.51 -16.50 13.96
N CYS A 243 13.80 -17.80 14.00
CA CYS A 243 13.64 -18.67 15.14
C CYS A 243 15.03 -18.93 15.74
N ILE A 244 15.34 -18.26 16.87
CA ILE A 244 16.72 -18.14 17.37
C ILE A 244 17.10 -19.32 18.30
N SER A 245 16.13 -19.93 18.96
CA SER A 245 16.37 -21.01 19.91
C SER A 245 15.58 -22.27 19.60
N GLU A 246 15.96 -23.36 20.26
CA GLU A 246 15.13 -24.55 20.39
C GLU A 246 13.71 -24.15 20.79
N ASP A 247 12.73 -24.72 20.08
CA ASP A 247 11.28 -24.55 20.27
C ASP A 247 10.74 -23.11 20.16
N ALA A 248 11.53 -22.17 19.62
CA ALA A 248 11.06 -20.80 19.37
C ALA A 248 9.91 -20.73 18.35
N CYS A 249 9.87 -21.68 17.41
CA CYS A 249 8.86 -21.77 16.36
C CYS A 249 8.45 -23.24 16.20
N SER A 250 7.35 -23.63 16.83
CA SER A 250 6.80 -24.98 16.65
C SER A 250 6.19 -25.14 15.26
N GLN A 251 5.59 -24.06 14.73
CA GLN A 251 4.96 -24.03 13.42
C GLN A 251 4.97 -22.62 12.83
N VAL A 252 5.35 -22.48 11.56
CA VAL A 252 5.25 -21.25 10.77
C VAL A 252 4.33 -21.50 9.59
N ASN A 253 3.24 -20.73 9.50
CA ASN A 253 2.24 -20.81 8.43
C ASN A 253 2.30 -19.57 7.56
N CYS A 254 2.59 -19.76 6.28
CA CYS A 254 2.58 -18.72 5.26
C CYS A 254 1.49 -19.02 4.23
N GLY A 255 0.40 -18.24 4.27
CA GLY A 255 -0.74 -18.41 3.35
C GLY A 255 -0.42 -18.02 1.90
N ALA A 256 -1.33 -18.33 0.97
CA ALA A 256 -1.22 -17.99 -0.44
C ALA A 256 -1.20 -16.48 -0.69
N ASP A 257 -1.87 -15.72 0.18
CA ASP A 257 -1.96 -14.26 0.09
C ASP A 257 -0.72 -13.54 0.66
N VAL A 258 0.27 -14.29 1.14
CA VAL A 258 1.56 -13.73 1.60
C VAL A 258 2.48 -13.61 0.39
N PRO A 259 2.93 -12.42 -0.04
CA PRO A 259 3.73 -12.24 -1.25
C PRO A 259 5.08 -12.99 -1.24
N SER A 260 5.74 -13.02 -0.08
CA SER A 260 6.95 -13.82 0.15
C SER A 260 7.07 -14.23 1.62
N CYS A 261 7.58 -15.43 1.84
CA CYS A 261 7.81 -16.01 3.16
C CYS A 261 9.27 -16.48 3.28
N ASP A 262 10.04 -15.80 4.13
CA ASP A 262 11.45 -16.07 4.41
C ASP A 262 11.60 -16.52 5.87
N VAL A 263 11.97 -17.79 6.09
CA VAL A 263 12.07 -18.39 7.43
C VAL A 263 13.51 -18.81 7.72
N ASN A 264 14.10 -18.28 8.78
CA ASN A 264 15.42 -18.64 9.29
C ASN A 264 15.28 -19.40 10.61
N CYS A 265 15.50 -20.71 10.62
CA CYS A 265 15.53 -21.52 11.83
C CYS A 265 16.99 -21.80 12.23
N THR A 266 17.43 -21.26 13.36
CA THR A 266 18.76 -21.49 13.93
C THR A 266 18.62 -22.23 15.25
N GLY A 267 19.26 -23.39 15.39
CA GLY A 267 19.32 -24.13 16.66
C GLY A 267 20.65 -23.96 17.39
N THR A 268 20.68 -24.36 18.65
CA THR A 268 21.91 -24.67 19.37
C THR A 268 22.32 -26.12 19.10
N THR A 269 23.62 -26.37 18.96
CA THR A 269 24.16 -27.72 18.80
C THR A 269 23.82 -28.57 20.03
N GLY A 270 22.94 -29.55 19.88
CA GLY A 270 22.63 -30.56 20.90
C GLY A 270 21.14 -30.81 21.18
N GLY A 271 20.24 -29.93 20.75
CA GLY A 271 18.80 -30.11 20.90
C GLY A 271 18.11 -30.78 19.71
N SER A 272 16.98 -31.44 19.96
CA SER A 272 16.10 -32.03 18.96
C SER A 272 14.99 -31.07 18.53
N SER A 273 15.31 -29.80 18.29
CA SER A 273 14.31 -28.82 17.87
C SER A 273 13.83 -29.11 16.45
N VAL A 274 12.51 -28.98 16.25
CA VAL A 274 11.87 -29.16 14.95
C VAL A 274 11.17 -27.85 14.56
N CYS A 275 11.56 -27.28 13.43
CA CYS A 275 10.94 -26.11 12.82
C CYS A 275 9.98 -26.60 11.72
N ASN A 276 8.67 -26.59 11.99
CA ASN A 276 7.68 -26.97 10.97
C ASN A 276 7.25 -25.73 10.17
N ILE A 277 7.40 -25.76 8.85
CA ILE A 277 7.10 -24.65 7.96
C ILE A 277 6.05 -25.12 6.95
N ALA A 278 4.86 -24.55 6.99
CA ALA A 278 3.79 -24.77 6.02
C ALA A 278 3.67 -23.52 5.13
N CYS A 279 3.94 -23.69 3.83
CA CYS A 279 4.16 -22.56 2.95
C CYS A 279 3.35 -22.67 1.66
N SER A 280 2.34 -21.81 1.53
CA SER A 280 1.52 -21.63 0.32
C SER A 280 1.82 -20.34 -0.45
N SER A 281 2.73 -19.52 0.06
CA SER A 281 3.17 -18.28 -0.58
C SER A 281 3.80 -18.53 -1.96
N PRO A 282 3.64 -17.63 -2.95
CA PRO A 282 4.29 -17.74 -4.25
C PRO A 282 5.82 -17.84 -4.17
N ARG A 283 6.43 -17.24 -3.13
CA ARG A 283 7.87 -17.30 -2.87
C ARG A 283 8.12 -17.81 -1.45
N CYS A 284 8.71 -18.99 -1.35
CA CYS A 284 9.00 -19.62 -0.07
C CYS A 284 10.49 -19.90 0.08
N ARG A 285 11.13 -19.29 1.08
CA ARG A 285 12.55 -19.53 1.39
C ARG A 285 12.70 -19.96 2.82
N ALA A 286 13.36 -21.10 3.03
CA ALA A 286 13.68 -21.60 4.36
C ALA A 286 15.18 -21.82 4.49
N HIS A 287 15.77 -21.27 5.55
CA HIS A 287 17.17 -21.45 5.90
C HIS A 287 17.26 -22.10 7.27
N CYS A 288 17.89 -23.26 7.33
CA CYS A 288 17.92 -24.12 8.51
C CYS A 288 19.35 -24.40 8.90
N SER A 289 19.72 -24.05 10.13
CA SER A 289 21.08 -24.24 10.63
C SER A 289 21.11 -24.59 12.12
N GLY A 290 22.25 -25.07 12.61
CA GLY A 290 22.49 -25.21 14.05
C GLY A 290 21.84 -26.43 14.71
N GLY A 291 21.74 -27.57 14.03
CA GLY A 291 21.20 -28.81 14.61
C GLY A 291 19.66 -28.89 14.68
N THR A 292 18.95 -27.80 14.40
CA THR A 292 17.50 -27.80 14.22
C THR A 292 17.10 -28.57 12.96
N LYS A 293 16.10 -29.45 13.09
CA LYS A 293 15.46 -30.12 11.95
C LYS A 293 14.37 -29.24 11.37
N CYS A 294 14.43 -28.94 10.08
CA CYS A 294 13.32 -28.29 9.39
C CYS A 294 12.43 -29.27 8.67
N ASN A 295 11.14 -29.29 9.04
CA ASN A 295 10.12 -29.97 8.26
C ASN A 295 9.41 -28.91 7.41
N VAL A 296 9.56 -28.98 6.10
CA VAL A 296 8.98 -27.98 5.19
C VAL A 296 7.93 -28.65 4.33
N THR A 297 6.69 -28.19 4.43
CA THR A 297 5.61 -28.54 3.51
C THR A 297 5.30 -27.32 2.68
N SER A 298 5.66 -27.34 1.40
CA SER A 298 5.31 -26.28 0.47
C SER A 298 4.26 -26.76 -0.53
N THR A 299 3.22 -25.96 -0.71
CA THR A 299 2.12 -26.22 -1.64
C THR A 299 1.90 -25.00 -2.50
N ASN A 300 2.06 -25.10 -3.82
CA ASN A 300 1.80 -24.04 -4.80
C ASN A 300 2.79 -22.87 -4.84
N ALA A 301 3.93 -22.97 -4.16
CA ALA A 301 4.98 -21.97 -4.28
C ALA A 301 5.67 -22.09 -5.65
N VAL A 302 5.79 -20.96 -6.36
CA VAL A 302 6.42 -20.86 -7.69
C VAL A 302 7.95 -20.85 -7.57
N ASP A 303 8.45 -20.23 -6.50
CA ASP A 303 9.88 -20.19 -6.14
C ASP A 303 10.04 -20.75 -4.72
N THR A 304 10.40 -22.02 -4.60
CA THR A 304 10.75 -22.64 -3.31
C THR A 304 12.24 -22.88 -3.22
N ARG A 305 12.86 -22.33 -2.19
CA ARG A 305 14.28 -22.53 -1.88
C ARG A 305 14.47 -22.95 -0.43
N ILE A 306 15.06 -24.13 -0.21
CA ILE A 306 15.32 -24.65 1.12
C ILE A 306 16.81 -24.92 1.24
N ASP A 307 17.46 -24.18 2.14
CA ASP A 307 18.88 -24.26 2.42
C ASP A 307 19.07 -24.86 3.85
N CYS A 308 19.65 -26.05 3.95
CA CYS A 308 19.98 -26.68 5.24
C CYS A 308 21.49 -26.77 5.43
N PHE A 309 21.98 -26.29 6.58
CA PHE A 309 23.40 -26.30 6.96
C PHE A 309 23.61 -27.11 8.24
N GLY A 310 24.49 -28.11 8.17
CA GLY A 310 24.84 -29.00 9.27
C GLY A 310 24.29 -30.41 9.13
N PHE A 311 24.88 -31.36 9.85
CA PHE A 311 24.45 -32.76 9.84
C PHE A 311 23.04 -32.90 10.44
N GLY A 312 22.10 -33.42 9.66
CA GLY A 312 20.73 -33.66 10.10
C GLY A 312 19.82 -32.42 10.17
N ALA A 313 20.21 -31.28 9.57
CA ALA A 313 19.44 -30.04 9.65
C ALA A 313 18.16 -30.02 8.77
N CYS A 314 18.09 -30.81 7.68
CA CYS A 314 16.80 -31.03 7.02
C CYS A 314 16.07 -32.20 7.69
N GLY A 315 14.82 -31.96 8.09
CA GLY A 315 13.86 -33.01 8.39
C GLY A 315 13.15 -33.47 7.11
N ASN A 316 11.84 -33.71 7.21
CA ASN A 316 11.01 -34.08 6.07
C ASN A 316 10.67 -32.84 5.24
N VAL A 317 11.11 -32.82 3.98
CA VAL A 317 10.79 -31.75 3.05
C VAL A 317 9.86 -32.32 1.98
N THR A 318 8.67 -31.76 1.88
CA THR A 318 7.67 -32.10 0.86
C THR A 318 7.33 -30.86 0.05
N CYS A 319 7.59 -30.91 -1.26
CA CYS A 319 7.33 -29.80 -2.18
C CYS A 319 6.26 -30.23 -3.18
N ASN A 320 5.12 -29.55 -3.20
CA ASN A 320 3.96 -29.89 -4.04
C ASN A 320 3.55 -31.37 -3.94
N GLY A 321 3.57 -31.91 -2.71
CA GLY A 321 3.24 -33.31 -2.44
C GLY A 321 4.34 -34.32 -2.75
N VAL A 322 5.52 -33.89 -3.21
CA VAL A 322 6.66 -34.77 -3.50
C VAL A 322 7.69 -34.70 -2.37
N ASP A 323 8.01 -35.85 -1.79
CA ASP A 323 9.05 -35.95 -0.76
C ASP A 323 10.44 -35.77 -1.36
N CYS A 324 11.14 -34.74 -0.89
CA CYS A 324 12.53 -34.46 -1.24
C CYS A 324 13.45 -35.20 -0.27
N LYS A 325 14.10 -36.28 -0.74
CA LYS A 325 15.06 -37.02 0.09
C LYS A 325 16.46 -36.38 0.02
N GLN A 326 17.03 -36.05 1.18
CA GLN A 326 18.42 -35.61 1.31
C GLN A 326 19.40 -36.66 0.74
N ARG A 327 20.30 -36.28 -0.17
CA ARG A 327 21.42 -37.15 -0.58
C ARG A 327 22.78 -36.77 -0.02
N ASN A 328 22.96 -35.56 0.51
CA ASN A 328 24.06 -35.03 1.33
C ASN A 328 23.85 -33.50 1.37
N ALA A 329 24.45 -32.79 2.34
CA ALA A 329 24.21 -31.37 2.64
C ALA A 329 24.17 -30.45 1.39
N GLN A 330 22.99 -30.19 0.81
CA GLN A 330 22.82 -29.43 -0.42
C GLN A 330 21.45 -28.74 -0.50
N THR A 331 21.47 -27.53 -1.06
CA THR A 331 20.32 -26.67 -1.38
C THR A 331 19.28 -27.41 -2.22
N CYS A 332 18.02 -27.41 -1.76
CA CYS A 332 16.88 -27.85 -2.55
C CYS A 332 16.27 -26.64 -3.27
N ARG A 333 16.32 -26.60 -4.61
CA ARG A 333 15.56 -25.65 -5.42
C ARG A 333 14.40 -26.38 -6.08
N ALA A 334 13.18 -26.01 -5.76
CA ALA A 334 12.01 -26.40 -6.56
C ALA A 334 11.71 -25.27 -7.54
N GLN A 335 12.34 -25.32 -8.72
CA GLN A 335 11.70 -24.79 -9.92
C GLN A 335 10.67 -25.83 -10.40
N PRO A 336 9.69 -25.50 -11.28
CA PRO A 336 8.97 -26.53 -12.01
C PRO A 336 10.01 -27.51 -12.54
N CYS A 337 9.95 -28.78 -12.13
CA CYS A 337 11.06 -29.73 -12.10
C CYS A 337 12.01 -29.62 -13.31
N VAL A 338 13.06 -28.80 -13.21
CA VAL A 338 14.15 -28.76 -14.18
C VAL A 338 15.45 -28.85 -13.41
N CYS A 339 16.13 -29.98 -13.59
CA CYS A 339 17.49 -30.20 -13.13
C CYS A 339 18.43 -29.27 -13.90
N SER A 340 18.94 -28.20 -13.29
CA SER A 340 20.09 -27.48 -13.83
C SER A 340 21.37 -28.03 -13.20
N GLU A 341 22.35 -28.32 -14.04
CA GLU A 341 23.61 -29.00 -13.71
C GLU A 341 24.35 -28.34 -12.55
N GLY A 342 24.52 -29.12 -11.48
CA GLY A 342 25.17 -28.68 -10.25
C GLY A 342 24.60 -29.41 -9.04
N PHE A 343 24.80 -30.73 -9.01
CA PHE A 343 24.50 -31.69 -7.93
C PHE A 343 23.09 -32.32 -7.87
N ASN A 344 23.10 -33.63 -7.58
CA ASN A 344 22.03 -34.60 -7.81
C ASN A 344 20.90 -34.55 -6.76
N LEU A 345 19.69 -34.17 -7.18
CA LEU A 345 18.42 -34.48 -6.51
C LEU A 345 17.61 -35.42 -7.39
N PHE A 346 16.99 -36.44 -6.80
CA PHE A 346 16.02 -37.32 -7.48
C PHE A 346 14.64 -37.07 -6.88
N CYS A 347 13.66 -36.71 -7.72
CA CYS A 347 12.26 -36.76 -7.35
C CYS A 347 11.78 -38.20 -7.54
N ASN A 348 11.34 -38.87 -6.47
CA ASN A 348 10.58 -40.11 -6.61
C ASN A 348 9.13 -39.72 -6.87
N SER A 349 8.71 -39.75 -8.13
CA SER A 349 7.29 -39.87 -8.47
C SER A 349 6.83 -41.29 -8.15
N PHE A 350 5.86 -41.43 -7.23
CA PHE A 350 5.00 -42.61 -7.19
C PHE A 350 3.85 -42.42 -8.18
#